data_AF-A0AA87NRT1-F1
#
_entry.id   AF-A0AA87NRT1-F1
#
_cell.length_a   1.000
_cell.length_b   1.000
_cell.length_c   1.000
_cell.angle_alpha   90.00
_cell.angle_beta   90.00
_cell.angle_gamma   90.00
#
_symmetry.space_group_name_H-M   'P 1'
#
loop_
_entity.id
_entity.type
_entity.pdbx_description
1 polymer ?
#
loop_
_entity_poly.entity_id
_entity_poly.type
_entity_poly.pdbx_seq_one_letter_code
_entity_poly.pdbx_strand_id
1 'polypeptide(L)'
;MMKRADVVMNFLEKYSSVCDDCLSEQCKIFPRQQINNITRILYSENKIWKEKGICSFCLKNKLVSKKIGKSYVRKIGAISQKRKIPFPTESEITKYLNQWKSLEKYVLQESSLDKLFHKTYPQNRELDDVLIKVCTLNIFYSTNIFSPTDMAQHIVSLQIDKRLERGDIDLINDIAIIHIKGEKKKFYSFATKYCSHHFDKAYPIFDRYVEKVLIYLKQIDHFSEFENKDLKNYGKFYEILSQFKAFYKLQKYNWKEIDRYLWQVGKEVFPNKY
;
A
#
# COMPACT_ATOMS: atom_id res chain seq x y z
N MET A 1 -31.22 22.63 10.13
CA MET A 1 -30.28 22.86 9.01
C MET A 1 -28.88 23.00 9.60
N MET A 2 -27.91 22.18 9.19
CA MET A 2 -26.54 22.20 9.74
C MET A 2 -25.80 23.47 9.32
N LYS A 3 -25.07 24.14 10.22
CA LYS A 3 -24.36 25.37 9.87
C LYS A 3 -23.19 25.03 8.94
N ARG A 4 -22.85 25.93 8.01
CA ARG A 4 -21.72 25.73 7.07
C ARG A 4 -20.38 25.51 7.80
N ALA A 5 -20.18 26.12 8.96
CA ALA A 5 -19.02 25.87 9.80
C ALA A 5 -18.96 24.43 10.33
N ASP A 6 -20.11 23.85 10.69
CA ASP A 6 -20.20 22.45 11.14
C ASP A 6 -19.92 21.48 9.98
N VAL A 7 -20.36 21.81 8.76
CA VAL A 7 -20.01 21.04 7.54
C VAL A 7 -18.48 20.99 7.37
N VAL A 8 -17.81 22.14 7.47
CA VAL A 8 -16.34 22.22 7.35
C VAL A 8 -15.65 21.49 8.50
N MET A 9 -16.14 21.63 9.73
CA MET A 9 -15.56 20.96 10.90
C MET A 9 -15.72 19.43 10.84
N ASN A 10 -16.89 18.93 10.43
CA ASN A 10 -17.14 17.50 10.23
C ASN A 10 -16.29 16.94 9.08
N PHE A 11 -16.04 17.74 8.05
CA PHE A 11 -15.13 17.36 6.96
C PHE A 11 -13.69 17.30 7.45
N LEU A 12 -13.22 18.33 8.18
CA LEU A 12 -11.88 18.40 8.75
C LEU A 12 -11.65 17.41 9.91
N GLU A 13 -12.71 16.81 10.43
CA GLU A 13 -12.64 15.67 11.35
C GLU A 13 -12.26 14.37 10.64
N LYS A 14 -12.63 14.21 9.37
CA LYS A 14 -12.30 13.04 8.56
C LYS A 14 -11.01 13.22 7.76
N TYR A 15 -10.74 14.43 7.29
CA TYR A 15 -9.63 14.70 6.38
C TYR A 15 -8.79 15.87 6.91
N SER A 16 -7.50 15.61 7.14
CA SER A 16 -6.54 16.64 7.58
C SER A 16 -5.84 17.29 6.39
N SER A 17 -5.23 18.45 6.62
CA SER A 17 -4.35 19.14 5.66
C SER A 17 -5.05 19.48 4.34
N VAL A 18 -6.19 20.19 4.40
CA VAL A 18 -6.99 20.52 3.21
C VAL A 18 -6.95 22.01 2.89
N CYS A 19 -6.67 22.37 1.63
CA CYS A 19 -6.66 23.77 1.20
C CYS A 19 -8.08 24.31 0.96
N ASP A 20 -8.23 25.63 0.99
CA ASP A 20 -9.54 26.28 0.86
C ASP A 20 -10.25 25.97 -0.48
N ASP A 21 -9.51 25.76 -1.57
CA ASP A 21 -10.10 25.38 -2.87
C ASP A 21 -10.78 24.01 -2.79
N CYS A 22 -10.07 23.03 -2.22
CA CYS A 22 -10.61 21.69 -2.05
C CYS A 22 -11.71 21.66 -0.99
N LEU A 23 -11.61 22.43 0.10
CA LEU A 23 -12.71 22.56 1.05
C LEU A 23 -13.97 23.12 0.39
N SER A 24 -13.83 24.11 -0.51
CA SER A 24 -14.96 24.70 -1.23
C SER A 24 -15.67 23.66 -2.10
N GLU A 25 -14.89 22.89 -2.87
CA GLU A 25 -15.40 21.82 -3.73
C GLU A 25 -16.02 20.68 -2.92
N GLN A 26 -15.28 20.14 -1.94
CA GLN A 26 -15.68 18.94 -1.20
C GLN A 26 -16.84 19.20 -0.23
N CYS A 27 -16.89 20.37 0.40
CA CYS A 27 -18.01 20.77 1.25
C CYS A 27 -19.19 21.36 0.46
N LYS A 28 -19.06 21.52 -0.87
CA LYS A 28 -20.03 22.20 -1.74
C LYS A 28 -20.40 23.61 -1.24
N ILE A 29 -19.42 24.34 -0.73
CA ILE A 29 -19.57 25.71 -0.22
C ILE A 29 -18.89 26.66 -1.20
N PHE A 30 -19.70 27.42 -1.92
CA PHE A 30 -19.24 28.39 -2.91
C PHE A 30 -19.78 29.79 -2.61
N PRO A 31 -19.04 30.85 -2.98
CA PRO A 31 -17.68 30.81 -3.54
C PRO A 31 -16.61 30.50 -2.49
N ARG A 32 -15.39 30.16 -2.92
CA ARG A 32 -14.23 29.84 -2.05
C ARG A 32 -14.01 30.86 -0.93
N GLN A 33 -14.33 32.14 -1.15
CA GLN A 33 -14.25 33.21 -0.15
C GLN A 33 -15.06 32.88 1.12
N GLN A 34 -16.17 32.15 1.00
CA GLN A 34 -16.92 31.69 2.17
C GLN A 34 -16.12 30.70 3.03
N ILE A 35 -15.39 29.75 2.40
CA ILE A 35 -14.48 28.85 3.12
C ILE A 35 -13.35 29.63 3.79
N ASN A 36 -12.79 30.64 3.11
CA ASN A 36 -11.76 31.47 3.70
C ASN A 36 -12.29 32.15 4.98
N ASN A 37 -13.47 32.75 4.92
CA ASN A 37 -14.12 33.35 6.09
C ASN A 37 -14.37 32.33 7.21
N ILE A 38 -14.97 31.18 6.88
CA ILE A 38 -15.24 30.11 7.87
C ILE A 38 -13.95 29.64 8.53
N THR A 39 -12.92 29.31 7.75
CA THR A 39 -11.65 28.81 8.29
C THR A 39 -10.88 29.87 9.08
N ARG A 40 -10.99 31.17 8.74
CA ARG A 40 -10.44 32.25 9.57
C ARG A 40 -11.13 32.32 10.93
N ILE A 41 -12.46 32.23 10.97
CA ILE A 41 -13.23 32.22 12.22
C ILE A 41 -12.86 31.00 13.05
N LEU A 42 -12.90 29.80 12.46
CA LEU A 42 -12.53 28.56 13.15
C LEU A 42 -11.07 28.58 13.66
N TYR A 43 -10.17 29.24 12.94
CA TYR A 43 -8.79 29.44 13.38
C TYR A 43 -8.71 30.40 14.57
N SER A 44 -9.41 31.54 14.53
CA SER A 44 -9.49 32.47 15.68
C SER A 44 -10.14 31.85 16.92
N GLU A 45 -11.05 30.90 16.72
CA GLU A 45 -11.70 30.13 17.79
C GLU A 45 -10.85 28.94 18.27
N ASN A 46 -9.61 28.78 17.79
CA ASN A 46 -8.73 27.64 18.11
C ASN A 46 -9.36 26.26 17.83
N LYS A 47 -10.25 26.18 16.84
CA LYS A 47 -10.86 24.92 16.39
C LYS A 47 -10.06 24.23 15.29
N ILE A 48 -9.24 24.99 14.55
CA ILE A 48 -8.37 24.48 13.50
C ILE A 48 -6.98 25.14 13.53
N TRP A 49 -5.98 24.48 12.94
CA TRP A 49 -4.69 25.05 12.56
C TRP A 49 -4.66 25.41 11.08
N LYS A 50 -3.94 26.46 10.70
CA LYS A 50 -3.60 26.80 9.32
C LYS A 50 -2.08 26.85 9.13
N GLU A 51 -1.55 26.15 8.13
CA GLU A 51 -0.11 26.13 7.81
C GLU A 51 0.13 25.94 6.31
N LYS A 52 1.32 26.29 5.82
CA LYS A 52 1.73 25.91 4.45
C LYS A 52 2.06 24.42 4.43
N GLY A 53 1.43 23.66 3.54
CA GLY A 53 1.65 22.23 3.40
C GLY A 53 1.00 21.65 2.14
N ILE A 54 1.24 20.37 1.90
CA ILE A 54 0.63 19.65 0.78
C ILE A 54 -0.85 19.39 1.10
N CYS A 55 -1.74 19.81 0.21
CA CYS A 55 -3.17 19.53 0.35
C CYS A 55 -3.49 18.07 0.05
N SER A 56 -4.21 17.38 0.93
CA SER A 56 -4.61 15.96 0.79
C SER A 56 -5.50 15.63 -0.41
N PHE A 57 -5.97 16.64 -1.17
CA PHE A 57 -6.88 16.46 -2.31
C PHE A 57 -6.26 16.93 -3.63
N CYS A 58 -5.77 18.17 -3.69
CA CYS A 58 -5.14 18.69 -4.91
C CYS A 58 -3.64 18.42 -4.99
N LEU A 59 -3.02 17.95 -3.90
CA LEU A 59 -1.59 17.60 -3.80
C LEU A 59 -0.62 18.76 -4.06
N LYS A 60 -1.13 20.00 -4.12
CA LYS A 60 -0.33 21.22 -4.27
C LYS A 60 0.08 21.74 -2.90
N ASN A 61 1.28 22.32 -2.82
CA ASN A 61 1.72 23.04 -1.63
C ASN A 61 0.94 24.36 -1.50
N LYS A 62 0.07 24.46 -0.49
CA LYS A 62 -0.87 25.56 -0.28
C LYS A 62 -1.05 25.82 1.22
N LEU A 63 -1.78 26.87 1.56
CA LEU A 63 -2.27 27.06 2.93
C LEU A 63 -3.38 26.03 3.19
N VAL A 64 -3.19 25.15 4.17
CA VAL A 64 -4.09 24.04 4.51
C VAL A 64 -4.65 24.18 5.93
N SER A 65 -5.86 23.66 6.14
CA SER A 65 -6.58 23.68 7.42
C SER A 65 -6.60 22.28 8.07
N LYS A 66 -6.51 22.19 9.40
CA LYS A 66 -6.54 20.93 10.20
C LYS A 66 -7.33 21.11 11.50
N LYS A 67 -8.24 20.20 11.88
CA LYS A 67 -8.99 20.27 13.16
C LYS A 67 -8.09 20.12 14.39
N ILE A 68 -8.38 20.87 15.44
CA ILE A 68 -7.75 20.75 16.77
C ILE A 68 -8.59 19.79 17.61
N GLY A 69 -8.02 18.63 18.01
CA GLY A 69 -8.62 17.74 19.02
C GLY A 69 -8.94 16.29 18.62
N LYS A 70 -7.90 15.44 18.53
CA LYS A 70 -7.76 14.09 19.15
C LYS A 70 -6.29 13.68 18.97
N SER A 71 -5.45 13.95 19.96
CA SER A 71 -4.96 12.97 20.95
C SER A 71 -4.02 11.89 20.40
N TYR A 72 -2.73 12.24 20.35
CA TYR A 72 -1.82 11.65 21.34
C TYR A 72 -1.13 12.80 22.05
N VAL A 73 -1.52 13.07 23.30
CA VAL A 73 -0.64 13.77 24.23
C VAL A 73 0.52 12.80 24.46
N ARG A 74 1.60 12.95 23.70
CA ARG A 74 2.94 12.65 24.21
C ARG A 74 3.48 13.97 24.70
N LYS A 75 3.72 14.07 26.01
CA LYS A 75 4.77 14.93 26.56
C LYS A 75 6.06 14.63 25.80
N ILE A 76 6.36 15.39 24.76
CA ILE A 76 7.70 15.72 24.28
C ILE A 76 7.52 17.10 23.65
N GLY A 77 8.45 18.01 23.90
CA GLY A 77 8.42 19.37 23.36
C GLY A 77 8.18 19.41 21.86
N ALA A 78 7.82 20.59 21.37
CA ALA A 78 7.69 20.89 19.95
C ALA A 78 8.83 20.25 19.13
N ILE A 79 8.53 19.10 18.55
CA ILE A 79 9.26 18.54 17.42
C ILE A 79 8.16 18.31 16.42
N SER A 80 8.06 19.20 15.44
CA SER A 80 7.41 18.89 14.17
C SER A 80 7.98 17.56 13.70
N GLN A 81 7.26 16.45 13.86
CA GLN A 81 7.74 15.17 13.37
C GLN A 81 7.75 15.27 11.86
N LYS A 82 8.95 15.52 11.32
CA LYS A 82 9.22 15.55 9.89
C LYS A 82 8.64 14.29 9.29
N ARG A 83 7.69 14.45 8.37
CA ARG A 83 7.09 13.36 7.61
C ARG A 83 8.22 12.47 7.05
N LYS A 84 8.20 11.18 7.39
CA LYS A 84 9.28 10.23 7.04
C LYS A 84 9.19 9.77 5.59
N ILE A 85 7.95 9.53 5.13
CA ILE A 85 7.66 9.13 3.75
C ILE A 85 7.03 10.34 3.06
N PRO A 86 7.63 10.92 2.01
CA PRO A 86 7.00 11.98 1.21
C PRO A 86 5.58 11.63 0.78
N PHE A 87 4.75 12.62 0.47
CA PHE A 87 3.41 12.34 -0.06
C PHE A 87 3.55 11.55 -1.39
N PRO A 88 2.94 10.36 -1.54
CA PRO A 88 3.02 9.53 -2.74
C PRO A 88 2.42 10.23 -3.98
N THR A 89 3.16 11.18 -4.55
CA THR A 89 2.81 11.84 -5.81
C THR A 89 3.37 11.06 -6.99
N GLU A 90 2.87 11.35 -8.18
CA GLU A 90 3.42 10.84 -9.44
C GLU A 90 4.94 11.02 -9.55
N SER A 91 5.45 12.19 -9.13
CA SER A 91 6.89 12.48 -9.14
C SER A 91 7.66 11.55 -8.19
N GLU A 92 7.11 11.26 -7.01
CA GLU A 92 7.74 10.35 -6.05
C GLU A 92 7.74 8.91 -6.58
N ILE A 93 6.62 8.43 -7.12
CA ILE A 93 6.57 7.09 -7.73
C ILE A 93 7.62 7.00 -8.84
N THR A 94 7.65 7.98 -9.76
CA THR A 94 8.59 7.98 -10.90
C THR A 94 10.06 8.02 -10.45
N LYS A 95 10.37 8.78 -9.40
CA LYS A 95 11.71 8.81 -8.79
C LYS A 95 12.15 7.40 -8.35
N TYR A 96 11.32 6.69 -7.58
CA TYR A 96 11.66 5.33 -7.11
C TYR A 96 11.65 4.30 -8.25
N LEU A 97 10.80 4.45 -9.26
CA LEU A 97 10.83 3.58 -10.45
C LEU A 97 12.11 3.77 -11.28
N ASN A 98 12.66 4.99 -11.33
CA ASN A 98 13.96 5.24 -11.97
C ASN A 98 15.11 4.69 -11.11
N GLN A 99 15.06 4.88 -9.79
CA GLN A 99 16.02 4.28 -8.86
C GLN A 99 16.03 2.74 -8.94
N TRP A 100 14.87 2.11 -9.15
CA TRP A 100 14.78 0.66 -9.32
C TRP A 100 15.71 0.14 -10.42
N LYS A 101 15.87 0.89 -11.52
CA LYS A 101 16.71 0.49 -12.66
C LYS A 101 18.19 0.40 -12.31
N SER A 102 18.66 1.13 -11.30
CA SER A 102 20.05 1.06 -10.83
C SER A 102 20.27 -0.02 -9.77
N LEU A 103 19.23 -0.73 -9.35
CA LEU A 103 19.32 -1.82 -8.38
C LEU A 103 19.63 -3.16 -9.08
N GLU A 104 20.81 -3.25 -9.71
CA GLU A 104 21.20 -4.34 -10.62
C GLU A 104 20.85 -5.74 -10.11
N LYS A 105 21.19 -6.04 -8.85
CA LYS A 105 20.86 -7.33 -8.21
C LYS A 105 19.36 -7.65 -8.26
N TYR A 106 18.52 -6.69 -7.87
CA TYR A 106 17.08 -6.90 -7.79
C TYR A 106 16.43 -6.94 -9.18
N VAL A 107 16.93 -6.12 -10.11
CA VAL A 107 16.52 -6.15 -11.53
C VAL A 107 16.86 -7.50 -12.17
N LEU A 108 18.05 -8.02 -11.93
CA LEU A 108 18.46 -9.34 -12.42
C LEU A 108 17.62 -10.47 -11.82
N GLN A 109 17.34 -10.41 -10.51
CA GLN A 109 16.47 -11.38 -9.85
C GLN A 109 15.05 -11.38 -10.42
N GLU A 110 14.43 -10.20 -10.58
CA GLU A 110 13.09 -10.07 -11.19
C GLU A 110 13.06 -10.60 -12.62
N SER A 111 13.99 -10.17 -13.48
CA SER A 111 14.04 -10.63 -14.88
C SER A 111 14.31 -12.13 -15.01
N SER A 112 15.06 -12.71 -14.08
CA SER A 112 15.28 -14.16 -14.01
C SER A 112 14.01 -14.90 -13.62
N LEU A 113 13.23 -14.36 -12.68
CA LEU A 113 11.92 -14.89 -12.31
C LEU A 113 10.92 -14.73 -13.46
N ASP A 114 10.87 -13.58 -14.13
CA ASP A 114 10.01 -13.37 -15.30
C ASP A 114 10.33 -14.41 -16.40
N LYS A 115 11.63 -14.69 -16.65
CA LYS A 115 12.03 -15.77 -17.58
C LYS A 115 11.54 -17.13 -17.09
N LEU A 116 11.74 -17.45 -15.81
CA LEU A 116 11.37 -18.73 -15.22
C LEU A 116 9.86 -18.97 -15.29
N PHE A 117 9.04 -17.99 -14.87
CA PHE A 117 7.59 -18.10 -14.76
C PHE A 117 6.86 -17.90 -16.09
N HIS A 118 7.40 -17.17 -17.06
CA HIS A 118 6.68 -16.91 -18.32
C HIS A 118 7.21 -17.68 -19.52
N LYS A 119 8.46 -18.13 -19.49
CA LYS A 119 9.11 -18.78 -20.65
C LYS A 119 9.53 -20.21 -20.38
N THR A 120 10.15 -20.46 -19.23
CA THR A 120 10.71 -21.78 -18.92
C THR A 120 9.66 -22.74 -18.37
N TYR A 121 8.94 -22.33 -17.32
CA TYR A 121 7.94 -23.16 -16.62
C TYR A 121 6.60 -22.43 -16.40
N PRO A 122 5.87 -22.11 -17.49
CA PRO A 122 4.66 -21.30 -17.42
C PRO A 122 3.49 -21.94 -16.70
N GLN A 123 3.42 -23.27 -16.65
CA GLN A 123 2.30 -24.00 -16.05
C GLN A 123 2.64 -24.57 -14.68
N ASN A 124 1.64 -24.90 -13.88
CA ASN A 124 1.79 -25.40 -12.51
C ASN A 124 1.37 -26.87 -12.37
N ARG A 125 1.74 -27.71 -13.35
CA ARG A 125 1.28 -29.10 -13.48
C ARG A 125 2.36 -30.11 -13.12
N GLU A 126 3.58 -29.88 -13.61
CA GLU A 126 4.72 -30.75 -13.33
C GLU A 126 5.36 -30.38 -11.98
N LEU A 127 5.61 -31.38 -11.14
CA LEU A 127 6.12 -31.17 -9.79
C LEU A 127 7.50 -30.51 -9.82
N ASP A 128 8.38 -30.96 -10.70
CA ASP A 128 9.77 -30.52 -10.77
C ASP A 128 9.85 -29.05 -11.22
N ASP A 129 9.03 -28.66 -12.19
CA ASP A 129 8.86 -27.28 -12.65
C ASP A 129 8.39 -26.37 -11.53
N VAL A 130 7.36 -26.80 -10.77
CA VAL A 130 6.82 -26.04 -9.64
C VAL A 130 7.86 -25.95 -8.52
N LEU A 131 8.57 -27.04 -8.22
CA LEU A 131 9.62 -27.06 -7.20
C LEU A 131 10.74 -26.07 -7.50
N ILE A 132 11.21 -26.00 -8.76
CA ILE A 132 12.21 -25.01 -9.17
C ILE A 132 11.67 -23.59 -8.96
N LYS A 133 10.43 -23.31 -9.37
CA LYS A 133 9.78 -22.01 -9.12
C LYS A 133 9.71 -21.67 -7.63
N VAL A 134 9.28 -22.61 -6.78
CA VAL A 134 9.20 -22.42 -5.33
C VAL A 134 10.58 -22.10 -4.76
N CYS A 135 11.60 -22.90 -5.08
CA CYS A 135 12.96 -22.73 -4.58
C CYS A 135 13.55 -21.38 -4.99
N THR A 136 13.51 -21.04 -6.28
CA THR A 136 14.07 -19.78 -6.79
C THR A 136 13.36 -18.57 -6.19
N LEU A 137 12.02 -18.57 -6.16
CA LEU A 137 11.24 -17.48 -5.57
C LEU A 137 11.52 -17.33 -4.07
N ASN A 138 11.59 -18.46 -3.34
CA ASN A 138 11.86 -18.46 -1.91
C ASN A 138 13.22 -17.84 -1.58
N ILE A 139 14.24 -18.13 -2.39
CA ILE A 139 15.58 -17.55 -2.23
C ILE A 139 15.57 -16.06 -2.55
N PHE A 140 15.02 -15.65 -3.70
CA PHE A 140 15.09 -14.25 -4.15
C PHE A 140 14.29 -13.30 -3.24
N TYR A 141 13.15 -13.75 -2.72
CA TYR A 141 12.32 -12.96 -1.81
C TYR A 141 12.49 -13.27 -0.33
N SER A 142 13.33 -14.24 0.03
CA SER A 142 13.53 -14.68 1.42
C SER A 142 12.20 -15.01 2.13
N THR A 143 11.35 -15.82 1.48
CA THR A 143 9.99 -16.10 2.00
C THR A 143 9.94 -17.10 3.15
N ASN A 144 11.09 -17.65 3.55
CA ASN A 144 11.27 -18.59 4.67
C ASN A 144 10.42 -19.86 4.56
N ILE A 145 10.18 -20.36 3.33
CA ILE A 145 9.66 -21.71 3.15
C ILE A 145 10.75 -22.69 3.55
N PHE A 146 10.46 -23.51 4.56
CA PHE A 146 11.38 -24.52 5.08
C PHE A 146 11.18 -25.90 4.45
N SER A 147 10.05 -26.12 3.77
CA SER A 147 9.81 -27.34 2.96
C SER A 147 9.32 -26.96 1.56
N PRO A 148 10.25 -26.66 0.62
CA PRO A 148 9.89 -26.30 -0.75
C PRO A 148 9.15 -27.43 -1.48
N THR A 149 9.51 -28.69 -1.20
CA THR A 149 8.87 -29.87 -1.81
C THR A 149 7.40 -29.98 -1.42
N ASP A 150 7.07 -29.84 -0.13
CA ASP A 150 5.67 -29.89 0.33
C ASP A 150 4.85 -28.74 -0.27
N MET A 151 5.44 -27.54 -0.36
CA MET A 151 4.80 -26.39 -1.01
C MET A 151 4.55 -26.63 -2.50
N ALA A 152 5.50 -27.25 -3.20
CA ALA A 152 5.35 -27.56 -4.62
C ALA A 152 4.26 -28.60 -4.87
N GLN A 153 4.25 -29.69 -4.09
CA GLN A 153 3.20 -30.72 -4.14
C GLN A 153 1.82 -30.12 -3.88
N HIS A 154 1.72 -29.24 -2.86
CA HIS A 154 0.50 -28.51 -2.55
C HIS A 154 0.01 -27.68 -3.74
N ILE A 155 0.87 -26.85 -4.33
CA ILE A 155 0.52 -26.04 -5.50
C ILE A 155 0.02 -26.90 -6.69
N VAL A 156 0.72 -27.99 -7.01
CA VAL A 156 0.32 -28.90 -8.09
C VAL A 156 -1.05 -29.51 -7.81
N SER A 157 -1.29 -29.96 -6.58
CA SER A 157 -2.56 -30.56 -6.18
C SER A 157 -3.77 -29.63 -6.34
N LEU A 158 -3.55 -28.32 -6.24
CA LEU A 158 -4.59 -27.30 -6.36
C LEU A 158 -4.99 -26.99 -7.81
N GLN A 159 -4.22 -27.47 -8.81
CA GLN A 159 -4.50 -27.28 -10.24
C GLN A 159 -4.80 -25.81 -10.62
N ILE A 160 -3.88 -24.91 -10.24
CA ILE A 160 -4.17 -23.48 -10.11
C ILE A 160 -4.26 -22.68 -11.42
N ASP A 161 -3.79 -23.22 -12.55
CA ASP A 161 -3.60 -22.46 -13.80
C ASP A 161 -4.88 -21.72 -14.25
N LYS A 162 -6.03 -22.42 -14.30
CA LYS A 162 -7.31 -21.82 -14.71
C LYS A 162 -7.80 -20.75 -13.74
N ARG A 163 -7.44 -20.85 -12.45
CA ARG A 163 -7.82 -19.88 -11.41
C ARG A 163 -6.97 -18.62 -11.51
N LEU A 164 -5.66 -18.78 -11.78
CA LEU A 164 -4.75 -17.67 -12.07
C LEU A 164 -5.22 -16.84 -13.27
N GLU A 165 -5.59 -17.49 -14.38
CA GLU A 165 -6.08 -16.83 -15.59
C GLU A 165 -7.35 -15.98 -15.36
N ARG A 166 -8.19 -16.41 -14.42
CA ARG A 166 -9.44 -15.72 -14.05
C ARG A 166 -9.23 -14.61 -13.02
N GLY A 167 -8.02 -14.47 -12.47
CA GLY A 167 -7.74 -13.52 -11.40
C GLY A 167 -8.43 -13.87 -10.08
N ASP A 168 -8.62 -15.16 -9.79
CA ASP A 168 -9.21 -15.63 -8.54
C ASP A 168 -8.36 -15.19 -7.33
N ILE A 169 -8.91 -14.32 -6.49
CA ILE A 169 -8.24 -13.75 -5.32
C ILE A 169 -8.20 -14.71 -4.13
N ASP A 170 -9.12 -15.67 -4.05
CA ASP A 170 -9.18 -16.64 -2.96
C ASP A 170 -8.05 -17.68 -3.06
N LEU A 171 -7.53 -17.88 -4.27
CA LEU A 171 -6.38 -18.74 -4.56
C LEU A 171 -5.16 -18.43 -3.69
N ILE A 172 -4.97 -17.16 -3.29
CA ILE A 172 -3.88 -16.76 -2.41
C ILE A 172 -3.94 -17.49 -1.07
N ASN A 173 -5.13 -17.61 -0.48
CA ASN A 173 -5.28 -18.29 0.80
C ASN A 173 -5.09 -19.79 0.66
N ASP A 174 -5.56 -20.37 -0.45
CA ASP A 174 -5.40 -21.79 -0.75
C ASP A 174 -3.92 -22.15 -0.88
N ILE A 175 -3.12 -21.37 -1.62
CA ILE A 175 -1.68 -21.58 -1.74
C ILE A 175 -0.96 -21.29 -0.42
N ALA A 176 -1.38 -20.26 0.31
CA ALA A 176 -0.67 -19.84 1.52
C ALA A 176 -0.75 -20.86 2.66
N ILE A 177 -1.82 -21.65 2.74
CA ILE A 177 -2.08 -22.54 3.87
C ILE A 177 -1.67 -23.96 3.51
N ILE A 178 -0.62 -24.47 4.17
CA ILE A 178 -0.15 -25.85 4.00
C ILE A 178 -0.05 -26.57 5.34
N HIS A 179 -0.21 -27.89 5.33
CA HIS A 179 -0.03 -28.74 6.51
C HIS A 179 1.31 -29.47 6.39
N ILE A 180 2.28 -29.12 7.23
CA ILE A 180 3.57 -29.80 7.28
C ILE A 180 3.66 -30.54 8.61
N LYS A 181 3.84 -31.87 8.54
CA LYS A 181 3.90 -32.75 9.73
C LYS A 181 2.70 -32.58 10.66
N GLY A 182 1.51 -32.40 10.10
CA GLY A 182 0.25 -32.19 10.85
C GLY A 182 0.05 -30.76 11.37
N GLU A 183 1.04 -29.87 11.27
CA GLU A 183 0.90 -28.48 11.68
C GLU A 183 0.49 -27.58 10.51
N LYS A 184 -0.55 -26.77 10.72
CA LYS A 184 -0.97 -25.73 9.79
C LYS A 184 0.05 -24.58 9.79
N LYS A 185 0.68 -24.33 8.64
CA LYS A 185 1.59 -23.20 8.40
C LYS A 185 0.98 -22.26 7.35
N LYS A 186 1.25 -20.96 7.50
CA LYS A 186 0.75 -19.92 6.58
C LYS A 186 1.89 -19.13 5.95
N PHE A 187 2.11 -19.31 4.64
CA PHE A 187 3.10 -18.64 3.81
C PHE A 187 2.45 -17.55 2.93
N TYR A 188 1.75 -16.62 3.58
CA TYR A 188 0.97 -15.59 2.87
C TYR A 188 1.80 -14.71 1.93
N SER A 189 2.94 -14.20 2.41
CA SER A 189 3.87 -13.38 1.61
C SER A 189 4.34 -14.13 0.35
N PHE A 190 4.64 -15.42 0.47
CA PHE A 190 5.02 -16.26 -0.66
C PHE A 190 3.87 -16.42 -1.66
N ALA A 191 2.67 -16.75 -1.21
CA ALA A 191 1.53 -16.97 -2.10
C ALA A 191 1.23 -15.73 -2.97
N THR A 192 1.29 -14.53 -2.38
CA THR A 192 1.12 -13.27 -3.13
C THR A 192 2.19 -13.07 -4.20
N LYS A 193 3.45 -13.40 -3.91
CA LYS A 193 4.56 -13.31 -4.87
C LYS A 193 4.44 -14.35 -5.97
N TYR A 194 4.08 -15.58 -5.62
CA TYR A 194 3.92 -16.67 -6.57
C TYR A 194 2.84 -16.33 -7.61
N CYS A 195 1.69 -15.84 -7.16
CA CYS A 195 0.61 -15.43 -8.06
C CYS A 195 0.97 -14.17 -8.85
N SER A 196 1.64 -13.18 -8.23
CA SER A 196 2.09 -11.97 -8.93
C SER A 196 3.11 -12.25 -10.04
N HIS A 197 3.96 -13.27 -9.89
CA HIS A 197 4.94 -13.66 -10.92
C HIS A 197 4.30 -14.48 -12.05
N HIS A 198 3.13 -15.10 -11.82
CA HIS A 198 2.33 -15.69 -12.90
C HIS A 198 1.49 -14.65 -13.62
N PHE A 199 0.88 -13.71 -12.88
CA PHE A 199 -0.05 -12.73 -13.43
C PHE A 199 0.08 -11.36 -12.74
N ASP A 200 1.06 -10.59 -13.20
CA ASP A 200 1.50 -9.34 -12.59
C ASP A 200 0.48 -8.19 -12.64
N LYS A 201 -0.52 -8.28 -13.52
CA LYS A 201 -1.60 -7.30 -13.65
C LYS A 201 -2.70 -7.45 -12.59
N ALA A 202 -2.85 -8.63 -11.97
CA ALA A 202 -3.98 -8.89 -11.08
C ALA A 202 -3.62 -8.96 -9.60
N TYR A 203 -2.41 -9.41 -9.26
CA TYR A 203 -2.09 -9.79 -7.89
C TYR A 203 -1.08 -8.84 -7.21
N PRO A 204 -1.54 -7.90 -6.36
CA PRO A 204 -0.63 -7.16 -5.49
C PRO A 204 0.19 -8.09 -4.58
N ILE A 205 1.48 -7.75 -4.42
CA ILE A 205 2.39 -8.44 -3.52
C ILE A 205 2.22 -7.91 -2.10
N PHE A 206 2.20 -8.83 -1.14
CA PHE A 206 2.24 -8.48 0.28
C PHE A 206 3.61 -8.79 0.88
N ASP A 207 4.18 -7.85 1.64
CA ASP A 207 5.29 -8.09 2.54
C ASP A 207 5.29 -7.13 3.75
N ARG A 208 6.33 -7.27 4.60
CA ARG A 208 6.51 -6.46 5.81
C ARG A 208 6.75 -4.98 5.54
N TYR A 209 7.37 -4.61 4.42
CA TYR A 209 7.62 -3.22 4.06
C TYR A 209 6.34 -2.57 3.56
N VAL A 210 5.59 -3.25 2.68
CA VAL A 210 4.25 -2.83 2.25
C VAL A 210 3.34 -2.60 3.46
N GLU A 211 3.29 -3.55 4.39
CA GLU A 211 2.52 -3.42 5.64
C GLU A 211 2.89 -2.16 6.45
N LYS A 212 4.19 -1.95 6.69
CA LYS A 212 4.67 -0.78 7.45
C LYS A 212 4.34 0.54 6.76
N VAL A 213 4.51 0.62 5.45
CA VAL A 213 4.21 1.83 4.68
C VAL A 213 2.72 2.14 4.70
N LEU A 214 1.85 1.15 4.46
CA LEU A 214 0.40 1.35 4.50
C LEU A 214 -0.09 1.76 5.90
N ILE A 215 0.42 1.13 6.97
CA ILE A 215 0.08 1.50 8.35
C ILE A 215 0.54 2.93 8.65
N TYR A 216 1.75 3.29 8.25
CA TYR A 216 2.27 4.65 8.46
C TYR A 216 1.44 5.70 7.72
N LEU A 217 1.18 5.48 6.44
CA LEU A 217 0.40 6.42 5.62
C LEU A 217 -1.06 6.50 6.06
N LYS A 218 -1.64 5.40 6.54
CA LYS A 218 -2.95 5.41 7.19
C LYS A 218 -2.96 6.37 8.38
N GLN A 219 -1.93 6.36 9.22
CA GLN A 219 -1.86 7.20 10.41
C GLN A 219 -1.64 8.68 10.09
N ILE A 220 -0.91 8.99 9.01
CA ILE A 220 -0.52 10.37 8.67
C ILE A 220 -1.53 11.04 7.73
N ASP A 221 -2.00 10.32 6.71
CA ASP A 221 -2.86 10.88 5.65
C ASP A 221 -4.33 10.44 5.77
N HIS A 222 -4.62 9.42 6.58
CA HIS A 222 -5.96 8.84 6.70
C HIS A 222 -6.56 8.40 5.36
N PHE A 223 -5.73 7.83 4.47
CA PHE A 223 -6.16 7.47 3.12
C PHE A 223 -7.22 6.35 3.07
N SER A 224 -7.31 5.55 4.13
CA SER A 224 -8.21 4.39 4.24
C SER A 224 -8.46 4.03 5.71
N GLU A 225 -9.65 3.51 6.00
CA GLU A 225 -10.01 2.97 7.32
C GLU A 225 -9.92 1.43 7.28
N PHE A 226 -8.93 0.86 7.98
CA PHE A 226 -8.74 -0.59 8.10
C PHE A 226 -8.00 -0.96 9.39
N GLU A 227 -8.14 -2.19 9.89
CA GLU A 227 -7.32 -2.73 10.97
C GLU A 227 -6.06 -3.43 10.43
N ASN A 228 -4.98 -3.50 11.23
CA ASN A 228 -3.74 -4.16 10.78
C ASN A 228 -3.96 -5.62 10.35
N LYS A 229 -4.91 -6.33 10.99
CA LYS A 229 -5.28 -7.71 10.64
C LYS A 229 -5.89 -7.83 9.25
N ASP A 230 -6.52 -6.77 8.74
CA ASP A 230 -7.15 -6.75 7.42
C ASP A 230 -6.13 -6.89 6.30
N LEU A 231 -4.89 -6.45 6.51
CA LEU A 231 -3.79 -6.63 5.56
C LEU A 231 -3.40 -8.11 5.35
N LYS A 232 -3.82 -9.02 6.25
CA LYS A 232 -3.61 -10.48 6.13
C LYS A 232 -4.79 -11.22 5.51
N ASN A 233 -5.83 -10.49 5.10
CA ASN A 233 -6.92 -10.96 4.25
C ASN A 233 -6.72 -10.38 2.85
N TYR A 234 -6.58 -11.23 1.84
CA TYR A 234 -6.17 -10.77 0.52
C TYR A 234 -7.18 -9.85 -0.17
N GLY A 235 -8.48 -10.15 -0.05
CA GLY A 235 -9.55 -9.29 -0.60
C GLY A 235 -9.52 -7.90 0.02
N LYS A 236 -9.46 -7.81 1.36
CA LYS A 236 -9.34 -6.52 2.05
C LYS A 236 -8.03 -5.81 1.70
N PHE A 237 -6.91 -6.54 1.63
CA PHE A 237 -5.63 -5.97 1.23
C PHE A 237 -5.68 -5.36 -0.18
N TYR A 238 -6.31 -6.05 -1.13
CA TYR A 238 -6.54 -5.56 -2.48
C TYR A 238 -7.35 -4.26 -2.48
N GLU A 239 -8.44 -4.20 -1.70
CA GLU A 239 -9.26 -3.00 -1.54
C GLU A 239 -8.47 -1.84 -0.92
N ILE A 240 -7.68 -2.10 0.12
CA ILE A 240 -6.83 -1.10 0.78
C ILE A 240 -5.80 -0.53 -0.19
N LEU A 241 -5.15 -1.37 -1.00
CA LEU A 241 -4.21 -0.90 -2.03
C LEU A 241 -4.90 -0.17 -3.17
N SER A 242 -6.13 -0.54 -3.51
CA SER A 242 -6.95 0.18 -4.48
C SER A 242 -7.31 1.57 -3.96
N GLN A 243 -7.70 1.68 -2.69
CA GLN A 243 -7.96 2.96 -2.01
C GLN A 243 -6.70 3.81 -1.90
N PHE A 244 -5.54 3.20 -1.61
CA PHE A 244 -4.22 3.86 -1.68
C PHE A 244 -4.02 4.49 -3.07
N LYS A 245 -4.15 3.72 -4.15
CA LYS A 245 -4.01 4.25 -5.51
C LYS A 245 -5.01 5.36 -5.80
N ALA A 246 -6.26 5.22 -5.36
CA ALA A 246 -7.30 6.20 -5.59
C ALA A 246 -7.02 7.53 -4.87
N PHE A 247 -6.68 7.46 -3.58
CA PHE A 247 -6.39 8.62 -2.74
C PHE A 247 -5.18 9.42 -3.26
N TYR A 248 -4.12 8.70 -3.64
CA TYR A 248 -2.88 9.32 -4.14
C TYR A 248 -2.90 9.63 -5.64
N LYS A 249 -4.01 9.35 -6.35
CA LYS A 249 -4.15 9.55 -7.80
C LYS A 249 -3.12 8.78 -8.64
N LEU A 250 -2.87 7.53 -8.26
CA LEU A 250 -1.85 6.65 -8.84
C LEU A 250 -2.45 5.54 -9.72
N GLN A 251 -3.68 5.69 -10.20
CA GLN A 251 -4.41 4.66 -10.95
C GLN A 251 -3.66 4.18 -12.19
N LYS A 252 -2.88 5.07 -12.83
CA LYS A 252 -2.09 4.77 -14.03
C LYS A 252 -0.97 3.75 -13.83
N TYR A 253 -0.49 3.58 -12.59
CA TYR A 253 0.60 2.66 -12.28
C TYR A 253 0.06 1.25 -12.03
N ASN A 254 0.72 0.23 -12.56
CA ASN A 254 0.32 -1.16 -12.31
C ASN A 254 0.77 -1.64 -10.91
N TRP A 255 0.35 -2.84 -10.51
CA TRP A 255 0.67 -3.36 -9.17
C TRP A 255 2.17 -3.60 -8.95
N LYS A 256 2.92 -4.06 -9.96
CA LYS A 256 4.38 -4.19 -9.90
C LYS A 256 5.07 -2.84 -9.65
N GLU A 257 4.60 -1.77 -10.30
CA GLU A 257 5.15 -0.42 -10.11
C GLU A 257 4.86 0.13 -8.70
N ILE A 258 3.64 -0.09 -8.21
CA ILE A 258 3.26 0.28 -6.83
C ILE A 258 4.08 -0.54 -5.81
N ASP A 259 4.25 -1.84 -6.03
CA ASP A 259 5.06 -2.70 -5.17
C ASP A 259 6.53 -2.22 -5.10
N ARG A 260 7.16 -1.97 -6.25
CA ARG A 260 8.52 -1.41 -6.32
C ARG A 260 8.67 -0.11 -5.55
N TYR A 261 7.67 0.77 -5.60
CA TYR A 261 7.67 1.99 -4.80
C TYR A 261 7.56 1.69 -3.30
N LEU A 262 6.52 0.95 -2.88
CA LEU A 262 6.24 0.66 -1.48
C LEU A 262 7.39 -0.11 -0.81
N TRP A 263 7.99 -1.06 -1.53
CA TRP A 263 9.13 -1.83 -1.05
C TRP A 263 10.37 -0.96 -0.85
N GLN A 264 10.75 -0.13 -1.85
CA GLN A 264 11.94 0.72 -1.75
C GLN A 264 11.80 1.76 -0.63
N VAL A 265 10.66 2.47 -0.58
CA VAL A 265 10.36 3.43 0.50
C VAL A 265 10.34 2.75 1.86
N GLY A 266 9.69 1.60 1.95
CA GLY A 266 9.60 0.86 3.21
C GLY A 266 10.96 0.39 3.70
N LYS A 267 11.85 -0.03 2.79
CA LYS A 267 13.22 -0.42 3.11
C LYS A 267 14.07 0.76 3.58
N GLU A 268 13.94 1.91 2.94
CA GLU A 268 14.65 3.15 3.31
C GLU A 268 14.20 3.68 4.68
N VAL A 269 12.90 3.74 4.92
CA VAL A 269 12.32 4.39 6.11
C VAL A 269 12.21 3.45 7.32
N PHE A 270 12.04 2.15 7.08
CA PHE A 270 11.88 1.14 8.13
C PHE A 270 12.88 -0.01 8.00
N PRO A 271 14.19 0.27 7.92
CA PRO A 271 15.21 -0.75 7.71
C PRO A 271 15.12 -1.85 8.77
N ASN A 272 15.49 -3.06 8.38
CA ASN A 272 15.61 -4.14 9.35
C ASN A 272 16.77 -3.82 10.29
N LYS A 273 16.52 -3.90 11.60
CA LYS A 273 17.60 -3.97 12.57
C LYS A 273 18.10 -5.41 12.52
N TYR A 274 19.28 -5.61 11.97
CA TYR A 274 20.02 -6.86 12.06
C TYR A 274 20.91 -6.81 13.29
#